data_AF-A0A1Q8RNN1-F1
#
_entry.id   AF-A0A1Q8RNN1-F1
#
_cell.length_a   1.000
_cell.length_b   1.000
_cell.length_c   1.000
_cell.angle_alpha   90.00
_cell.angle_beta   90.00
_cell.angle_gamma   90.00
#
_symmetry.space_group_name_H-M   'P 1'
#
loop_
_entity.id
_entity.type
_entity.pdbx_description
1 polymer ?
#
loop_
_entity_poly.entity_id
_entity_poly.type
_entity_poly.pdbx_seq_one_letter_code
_entity_poly.pdbx_strand_id
1 'polypeptide(L)'
;MAPKKSKKDQNSINSKLALVVKSGKVVLGYKSTLKSLRTGKAKLILIAGNTPPLRKSELEYYAMLSKVPVHHFSGTNIELGTAMGKLFRCGTLAILDAGDSDILSDQVA
;
A
#
# COMPACT_ATOMS: atom_id res chain seq x y z
N MET A 1 5.17 24.94 -1.78
CA MET A 1 5.32 24.60 -0.35
C MET A 1 5.05 23.11 -0.19
N ALA A 2 6.08 22.27 0.04
CA ALA A 2 5.90 20.82 0.15
C ALA A 2 5.22 20.47 1.49
N PRO A 3 4.15 19.65 1.50
CA PRO A 3 3.43 19.37 2.74
C PRO A 3 4.30 18.48 3.65
N LYS A 4 4.62 19.00 4.83
CA LYS A 4 5.35 18.31 5.89
C LYS A 4 4.39 17.28 6.51
N LYS A 5 4.37 16.05 5.99
CA LYS A 5 3.47 14.98 6.49
C LYS A 5 3.95 14.49 7.87
N SER A 6 3.03 14.50 8.82
CA SER A 6 3.17 14.22 10.24
C SER A 6 3.80 12.85 10.52
N LYS A 7 4.86 12.83 11.32
CA LYS A 7 5.57 11.62 11.78
C LYS A 7 4.68 10.68 12.63
N LYS A 8 3.53 11.19 13.11
CA LYS A 8 2.55 10.45 13.95
C LYS A 8 1.70 9.47 13.13
N ASP A 9 1.39 9.77 11.88
CA ASP A 9 0.56 8.91 11.01
C ASP A 9 1.31 7.68 10.50
N GLN A 10 2.64 7.78 10.38
CA GLN A 10 3.48 6.66 9.91
C GLN A 10 3.55 5.50 10.90
N ASN A 11 3.55 5.77 12.21
CA ASN A 11 3.50 4.69 13.20
C ASN A 11 2.15 3.97 13.17
N SER A 12 1.06 4.71 12.93
CA SER A 12 -0.28 4.14 12.82
C SER A 12 -0.41 3.20 11.62
N ILE A 13 0.07 3.60 10.44
CA ILE A 13 -0.02 2.75 9.24
C ILE A 13 0.82 1.47 9.38
N ASN A 14 1.98 1.53 10.03
CA ASN A 14 2.83 0.35 10.23
C ASN A 14 2.15 -0.70 11.11
N SER A 15 1.54 -0.27 12.22
CA SER A 15 0.77 -1.16 13.10
C SER A 15 -0.44 -1.75 12.38
N LYS A 16 -1.16 -0.94 11.58
CA LYS A 16 -2.28 -1.40 10.76
C LYS A 16 -1.84 -2.42 9.71
N LEU A 17 -0.71 -2.21 9.05
CA LEU A 17 -0.15 -3.14 8.06
C LEU A 17 0.23 -4.48 8.68
N ALA A 18 0.88 -4.47 9.84
CA ALA A 18 1.22 -5.71 10.56
C ALA A 18 -0.03 -6.54 10.87
N LEU A 19 -1.15 -5.89 11.22
CA LEU A 19 -2.42 -6.55 11.47
C LEU A 19 -3.03 -7.13 10.19
N VAL A 20 -3.08 -6.36 9.10
CA VAL A 20 -3.58 -6.84 7.80
C VAL A 20 -2.82 -8.07 7.32
N VAL A 21 -1.49 -8.11 7.53
CA VAL A 21 -0.68 -9.26 7.13
C VAL A 21 -1.00 -10.51 7.97
N LYS A 22 -1.47 -10.33 9.22
CA LYS A 22 -1.78 -11.41 10.14
C LYS A 22 -3.18 -11.99 9.93
N SER A 23 -4.22 -11.15 9.78
CA SER A 23 -5.61 -11.62 9.66
C SER A 23 -6.27 -11.36 8.30
N GLY A 24 -5.69 -10.49 7.47
CA GLY A 24 -6.22 -10.14 6.15
C GLY A 24 -5.58 -10.91 4.99
N LYS A 25 -5.80 -10.39 3.78
CA LYS A 25 -5.22 -10.91 2.54
C LYS A 25 -4.53 -9.79 1.77
N VAL A 26 -3.24 -9.98 1.50
CA VAL A 26 -2.42 -9.03 0.74
C VAL A 26 -1.74 -9.71 -0.43
N VAL A 27 -1.50 -8.96 -1.49
CA VAL A 27 -0.60 -9.35 -2.58
C VAL A 27 0.58 -8.40 -2.63
N LEU A 28 1.76 -8.97 -2.86
CA LEU A 28 3.01 -8.24 -2.83
C LEU A 28 3.62 -8.16 -4.23
N GLY A 29 4.23 -7.02 -4.54
CA GLY A 29 4.97 -6.80 -5.78
C GLY A 29 4.14 -6.25 -6.93
N TYR A 30 4.85 -5.66 -7.89
CA TYR A 30 4.29 -4.88 -8.99
C TYR A 30 3.30 -5.66 -9.86
N LYS A 31 3.72 -6.79 -10.44
CA LYS A 31 2.91 -7.60 -11.37
C LYS A 31 1.61 -8.10 -10.71
N SER A 32 1.72 -8.56 -9.47
CA SER A 32 0.59 -9.08 -8.69
C SER A 32 -0.40 -7.98 -8.29
N THR A 33 0.11 -6.80 -7.93
CA THR A 33 -0.69 -5.61 -7.63
C THR A 33 -1.47 -5.17 -8.87
N LEU A 34 -0.80 -5.08 -10.02
CA LEU A 34 -1.42 -4.71 -11.29
C LEU A 34 -2.48 -5.73 -11.73
N LYS A 35 -2.23 -7.04 -11.55
CA LYS A 35 -3.24 -8.09 -11.77
C LYS A 35 -4.47 -7.92 -10.86
N SER A 36 -4.25 -7.56 -9.60
CA SER A 36 -5.33 -7.40 -8.62
C SER A 36 -6.18 -6.15 -8.89
N LEU A 37 -5.55 -5.08 -9.37
CA LEU A 37 -6.20 -3.90 -9.92
C LEU A 37 -7.10 -4.25 -11.12
N ARG A 38 -6.54 -4.89 -12.14
CA ARG A 38 -7.29 -5.28 -13.35
C ARG A 38 -8.45 -6.24 -13.08
N THR A 39 -8.36 -7.04 -12.04
CA THR A 39 -9.42 -7.99 -11.64
C THR A 39 -10.43 -7.39 -10.66
N GLY A 40 -10.26 -6.12 -10.25
CA GLY A 40 -11.16 -5.43 -9.32
C GLY A 40 -11.13 -5.98 -7.89
N LYS A 41 -10.09 -6.73 -7.52
CA LYS A 41 -9.98 -7.36 -6.18
C LYS A 41 -9.24 -6.48 -5.17
N ALA A 42 -8.48 -5.49 -5.64
CA ALA A 42 -7.73 -4.60 -4.77
C ALA A 42 -8.67 -3.59 -4.10
N LYS A 43 -8.57 -3.45 -2.77
CA LYS A 43 -9.31 -2.46 -1.97
C LYS A 43 -8.46 -1.24 -1.59
N LEU A 44 -7.15 -1.41 -1.46
CA LEU A 44 -6.17 -0.34 -1.21
C LEU A 44 -4.81 -0.72 -1.78
N ILE A 45 -4.06 0.26 -2.29
CA ILE A 45 -2.69 0.07 -2.77
C ILE A 45 -1.72 0.90 -1.95
N LEU A 46 -0.58 0.33 -1.61
CA LEU A 46 0.53 1.06 -1.02
C LEU A 46 1.74 1.05 -1.95
N ILE A 47 2.35 2.23 -2.09
CA ILE A 47 3.53 2.45 -2.92
C ILE A 47 4.65 3.00 -2.04
N ALA A 48 5.80 2.33 -2.00
CA ALA A 48 7.00 2.81 -1.30
C ALA A 48 7.56 4.08 -1.95
N GLY A 49 8.16 4.95 -1.14
CA GLY A 49 8.67 6.25 -1.56
C GLY A 49 9.78 6.18 -2.61
N ASN A 50 10.56 5.09 -2.64
CA ASN A 50 11.63 4.86 -3.62
C ASN A 50 11.20 4.04 -4.85
N THR A 51 9.90 3.86 -5.08
CA THR A 51 9.40 3.20 -6.30
C THR A 51 9.69 4.06 -7.53
N PRO A 52 10.24 3.51 -8.64
CA PRO A 52 10.54 4.29 -9.83
C PRO A 52 9.31 5.02 -10.37
N PRO A 53 9.46 6.28 -10.82
CA PRO A 53 8.35 7.17 -11.14
C PRO A 53 7.43 6.58 -12.22
N LEU A 54 7.98 5.93 -13.25
CA LEU A 54 7.18 5.28 -14.30
C LEU A 54 6.22 4.22 -13.74
N ARG A 55 6.69 3.36 -12.83
CA ARG A 55 5.85 2.31 -12.22
C ARG A 55 4.84 2.88 -11.23
N LYS A 56 5.23 3.95 -10.52
CA LYS A 56 4.35 4.66 -9.62
C LYS A 56 3.18 5.27 -10.39
N SER A 57 3.45 6.02 -11.45
CA SER A 57 2.43 6.62 -12.31
C SER A 57 1.54 5.57 -12.99
N GLU A 58 2.11 4.45 -13.43
CA GLU A 58 1.31 3.35 -14.00
C GLU A 58 0.33 2.77 -12.96
N LEU A 59 0.79 2.50 -11.72
CA LEU A 59 -0.10 2.01 -10.66
C LEU A 59 -1.17 3.02 -10.24
N GLU A 60 -0.82 4.30 -10.13
CA GLU A 60 -1.78 5.38 -9.84
C GLU A 60 -2.84 5.48 -10.92
N TYR A 61 -2.45 5.38 -12.19
CA TYR A 61 -3.38 5.39 -13.33
C TYR A 61 -4.38 4.23 -13.27
N TYR A 62 -3.89 3.00 -13.09
CA TYR A 62 -4.80 1.84 -12.95
C TYR A 62 -5.66 1.91 -11.70
N ALA A 63 -5.13 2.41 -10.59
CA ALA A 63 -5.90 2.60 -9.37
C ALA A 63 -7.03 3.63 -9.55
N MET A 64 -6.76 4.72 -10.26
CA MET A 64 -7.78 5.72 -10.61
C MET A 64 -8.89 5.11 -11.47
N LEU A 65 -8.54 4.32 -12.50
CA LEU A 65 -9.53 3.63 -13.33
C LEU A 65 -10.40 2.65 -12.52
N SER A 66 -9.78 1.92 -11.59
CA SER A 66 -10.45 0.96 -10.72
C SER A 66 -11.12 1.60 -9.49
N LYS A 67 -11.04 2.93 -9.32
CA LYS A 67 -11.50 3.67 -8.13
C LYS A 67 -10.95 3.11 -6.81
N VAL A 68 -9.71 2.62 -6.84
CA VAL A 68 -9.02 2.07 -5.66
C VAL A 68 -8.15 3.18 -5.05
N PRO A 69 -8.26 3.44 -3.74
CA PRO A 69 -7.39 4.42 -3.09
C PRO A 69 -5.91 4.00 -3.16
N VAL A 70 -5.03 5.00 -3.24
CA VAL A 70 -3.57 4.82 -3.25
C VAL A 70 -2.96 5.57 -2.08
N HIS A 71 -2.26 4.83 -1.22
CA HIS A 71 -1.50 5.40 -0.11
C HIS A 71 -0.01 5.41 -0.43
N HIS A 72 0.57 6.61 -0.52
CA HIS A 72 2.02 6.76 -0.63
C HIS A 72 2.68 6.54 0.73
N PHE A 73 3.38 5.42 0.83
CA PHE A 73 4.22 5.13 1.98
C PHE A 73 5.48 6.00 1.93
N SER A 74 5.72 6.74 3.00
CA SER A 74 6.86 7.67 3.07
C SER A 74 8.21 6.96 3.15
N GLY A 75 8.21 5.70 3.58
CA GLY A 75 9.43 4.93 3.74
C GLY A 75 9.89 4.24 2.46
N THR A 76 11.05 3.59 2.55
CA THR A 76 11.64 2.80 1.46
C THR A 76 10.97 1.44 1.31
N ASN A 77 11.24 0.75 0.20
CA ASN A 77 10.81 -0.62 -0.04
C ASN A 77 11.35 -1.64 1.00
N ILE A 78 12.43 -1.32 1.71
CA ILE A 78 12.94 -2.14 2.82
C ILE A 78 12.04 -1.94 4.04
N GLU A 79 11.81 -0.69 4.43
CA GLU A 79 10.97 -0.33 5.58
C GLU A 79 9.54 -0.82 5.42
N LEU A 80 8.99 -0.77 4.19
CA LEU A 80 7.68 -1.31 3.88
C LEU A 80 7.65 -2.84 4.08
N GLY A 81 8.69 -3.55 3.63
CA GLY A 81 8.82 -5.00 3.87
C GLY A 81 8.89 -5.33 5.36
N THR A 82 9.68 -4.58 6.12
CA THR A 82 9.81 -4.73 7.57
C THR A 82 8.50 -4.41 8.30
N ALA A 83 7.76 -3.37 7.90
CA ALA A 83 6.46 -3.02 8.47
C ALA A 83 5.41 -4.14 8.28
N MET A 84 5.57 -4.95 7.23
CA MET A 84 4.76 -6.14 6.98
C MET A 84 5.27 -7.40 7.68
N GLY A 85 6.38 -7.33 8.41
CA GLY A 85 7.03 -8.51 9.00
C GLY A 85 7.67 -9.44 7.97
N LYS A 86 8.05 -8.94 6.78
CA LYS A 86 8.71 -9.70 5.72
C LYS A 86 10.19 -9.33 5.65
N LEU A 87 11.06 -10.34 5.54
CA LEU A 87 12.52 -10.18 5.44
C LEU A 87 13.01 -9.90 4.01
N PHE A 88 12.12 -9.42 3.13
CA PHE A 88 12.46 -9.07 1.75
C PHE A 88 11.89 -7.70 1.38
N ARG A 89 12.55 -7.02 0.44
CA ARG A 89 12.14 -5.70 -0.05
C ARG A 89 10.81 -5.79 -0.82
N CYS A 90 9.88 -4.88 -0.53
CA CYS A 90 8.62 -4.79 -1.25
C CYS A 90 8.34 -3.33 -1.62
N GLY A 91 8.31 -3.03 -2.92
CA GLY A 91 8.08 -1.66 -3.40
C GLY A 91 6.60 -1.28 -3.47
N THR A 92 5.72 -2.26 -3.67
CA THR A 92 4.29 -2.04 -3.91
C THR A 92 3.50 -3.22 -3.37
N LEU A 93 2.34 -2.96 -2.79
CA LEU A 93 1.39 -4.01 -2.41
C LEU A 93 -0.05 -3.59 -2.65
N ALA A 94 -0.92 -4.58 -2.79
CA ALA A 94 -2.37 -4.37 -2.74
C ALA A 94 -2.96 -5.15 -1.57
N ILE A 95 -3.86 -4.49 -0.85
CA ILE A 95 -4.72 -5.10 0.16
C ILE A 95 -5.96 -5.60 -0.56
N LEU A 96 -6.19 -6.90 -0.50
CA LEU A 96 -7.40 -7.54 -1.02
C LEU A 96 -8.46 -7.64 0.07
N ASP A 97 -8.02 -7.91 1.29
CA ASP A 97 -8.86 -7.94 2.47
C ASP A 97 -8.12 -7.41 3.69
N ALA A 98 -8.79 -6.56 4.47
CA ALA A 98 -8.18 -5.85 5.59
C ALA A 98 -8.14 -6.69 6.87
N GLY A 99 -8.88 -7.81 6.95
CA GLY A 99 -9.06 -8.54 8.20
C GLY A 99 -9.64 -7.63 9.28
N ASP A 100 -9.04 -7.65 10.48
CA ASP A 100 -9.46 -6.82 11.62
C ASP A 100 -8.81 -5.43 11.64
N SER A 101 -8.20 -5.00 10.53
CA SER A 101 -7.48 -3.74 10.46
C SER A 101 -8.35 -2.63 9.85
N ASP A 102 -8.45 -1.50 10.55
CA ASP A 102 -9.12 -0.29 10.06
C ASP A 102 -8.25 0.51 9.06
N ILE A 103 -7.48 -0.19 8.23
CA ILE A 103 -6.60 0.44 7.23
C ILE A 103 -7.37 1.04 6.04
N LEU A 104 -8.55 0.48 5.74
CA LEU A 104 -9.39 0.96 4.64
C LEU A 104 -10.20 2.19 5.05
N SER A 105 -10.51 2.33 6.33
CA SER A 105 -11.37 3.40 6.87
C SER A 105 -10.75 4.79 6.73
N ASP A 106 -9.42 4.92 6.82
CA ASP A 106 -8.71 6.21 6.68
C ASP A 106 -8.54 6.68 5.23
N GLN A 107 -8.90 5.85 4.24
CA GLN A 107 -8.63 6.10 2.82
C GLN A 107 -9.89 6.32 1.99
N VAL A 108 -11.07 6.20 2.61
CA VAL A 108 -12.36 6.55 2.01
C VAL A 108 -12.73 7.95 2.50
N ALA A 109 -12.46 8.95 1.67
CA ALA A 109 -13.03 10.29 1.79
C ALA A 109 -13.90 10.55 0.55
#